data_AF-A0A2P2NL03-F1
#
_entry.id   AF-A0A2P2NL03-F1
#
_cell.length_a   1.000
_cell.length_b   1.000
_cell.length_c   1.000
_cell.angle_alpha   90.00
_cell.angle_beta   90.00
_cell.angle_gamma   90.00
#
_symmetry.space_group_name_H-M   'P 1'
#
loop_
_entity.id
_entity.type
_entity.pdbx_description
1 polymer ?
#
loop_
_entity_poly.entity_id
_entity_poly.type
_entity_poly.pdbx_seq_one_letter_code
_entity_poly.pdbx_strand_id
1 'polypeptide(L)'
;MLETTLVALQDFTLDKVFDESGRKALFSDFGKILQQGFAYLPAGICMSTMGRHVSYEQAIAWKVLAAEENAVHCLAFSFVNWSFV
;
A
#
# COMPACT_ATOMS: atom_id res chain seq x y z
N MET A 1 0.56 -11.55 -2.98
CA MET A 1 -0.61 -10.65 -2.88
C MET A 1 -1.39 -10.80 -4.19
N LEU A 2 -1.94 -12.00 -4.36
CA LEU A 2 -2.42 -12.56 -5.63
C LEU A 2 -3.95 -12.68 -5.57
N GLU A 3 -4.60 -12.50 -6.72
CA GLU A 3 -6.01 -12.85 -7.03
C GLU A 3 -7.01 -12.57 -5.90
N THR A 4 -7.25 -11.30 -5.65
CA THR A 4 -8.39 -10.86 -4.85
C THR A 4 -9.39 -10.15 -5.76
N THR A 5 -10.67 -10.18 -5.41
CA THR A 5 -11.69 -9.45 -6.16
C THR A 5 -11.69 -7.98 -5.74
N LEU A 6 -12.17 -7.09 -6.60
CA LEU A 6 -12.34 -5.67 -6.24
C LEU A 6 -13.17 -5.50 -4.96
N VAL A 7 -14.17 -6.36 -4.77
CA VAL A 7 -15.03 -6.37 -3.56
C VAL A 7 -14.22 -6.73 -2.32
N ALA A 8 -13.42 -7.80 -2.38
CA ALA A 8 -12.58 -8.21 -1.24
C ALA A 8 -11.48 -7.18 -0.90
N LEU A 9 -11.06 -6.34 -1.85
CA LEU A 9 -10.16 -5.22 -1.59
C LEU A 9 -10.83 -4.07 -0.82
N GLN A 10 -12.13 -3.83 -0.99
CA GLN A 10 -12.84 -2.76 -0.28
C GLN A 10 -12.91 -3.04 1.22
N ASP A 11 -13.00 -4.31 1.61
CA ASP A 11 -12.98 -4.74 3.01
C ASP A 11 -11.56 -4.82 3.59
N PHE A 12 -10.54 -4.71 2.75
CA PHE A 12 -9.13 -4.81 3.11
C PHE A 12 -8.51 -3.43 3.34
N THR A 13 -8.75 -2.92 4.55
CA THR A 13 -8.32 -1.58 4.97
C THR A 13 -6.80 -1.52 5.22
N LEU A 14 -6.21 -0.33 5.10
CA LEU A 14 -4.77 -0.10 5.29
C LEU A 14 -4.23 -0.56 6.65
N ASP A 15 -5.04 -0.49 7.71
CA ASP A 15 -4.72 -0.97 9.06
C ASP A 15 -4.70 -2.50 9.17
N LYS A 16 -5.33 -3.21 8.24
CA LYS A 16 -5.19 -4.67 8.12
C LYS A 16 -3.93 -5.04 7.36
N VAL A 17 -3.38 -4.14 6.52
CA VAL A 17 -2.21 -4.41 5.68
C VAL A 17 -0.91 -4.11 6.44
N PHE A 18 -0.79 -2.90 6.98
CA PHE A 18 0.44 -2.44 7.61
C PHE A 18 0.34 -2.47 9.14
N ASP A 19 1.43 -2.85 9.79
CA ASP A 19 1.59 -2.69 11.22
C ASP A 19 1.68 -1.20 11.62
N GLU A 20 1.91 -0.94 12.91
CA GLU A 20 2.06 0.43 13.40
C GLU A 20 3.24 1.18 12.72
N SER A 21 4.34 0.49 12.46
CA SER A 21 5.54 1.08 11.85
C SER A 21 5.29 1.48 10.40
N GLY A 22 4.72 0.57 9.60
CA GLY A 22 4.38 0.81 8.20
C GLY A 22 3.36 1.94 8.05
N ARG A 23 2.38 2.03 8.96
CA ARG A 23 1.43 3.15 8.96
C ARG A 23 2.09 4.49 9.27
N LYS A 24 3.00 4.55 10.26
CA LYS A 24 3.76 5.77 10.56
C LYS A 24 4.61 6.22 9.37
N ALA A 25 5.28 5.29 8.69
CA ALA A 25 6.05 5.58 7.49
C ALA A 25 5.15 6.15 6.37
N LEU A 26 4.02 5.51 6.10
CA LEU A 26 3.05 5.99 5.11
C LEU A 26 2.53 7.40 5.44
N PHE A 27 2.13 7.64 6.69
CA PHE A 27 1.60 8.95 7.10
C PHE A 27 2.65 10.06 7.01
N SER A 28 3.91 9.77 7.34
CA SER A 28 5.01 10.72 7.20
C SER A 28 5.23 11.16 5.76
N ASP A 29 5.04 10.25 4.79
CA ASP A 29 5.24 10.52 3.37
C ASP A 29 3.95 10.78 2.59
N PHE A 30 2.79 10.76 3.26
CA PHE A 30 1.48 10.91 2.61
C PHE A 30 1.36 12.24 1.85
N GLY A 31 1.88 13.33 2.42
CA GLY A 31 1.93 14.63 1.76
C GLY A 31 2.72 14.60 0.45
N LYS A 32 3.82 13.84 0.39
CA LYS A 32 4.62 13.65 -0.84
C LYS A 32 3.83 12.85 -1.88
N ILE A 33 3.13 11.79 -1.48
CA ILE A 33 2.28 11.02 -2.39
C ILE A 33 1.20 11.92 -3.01
N LEU A 34 0.56 12.78 -2.21
CA LEU A 34 -0.48 13.68 -2.70
C LEU A 34 0.07 14.77 -3.64
N GLN A 35 1.22 15.36 -3.33
CA GLN A 35 1.78 16.46 -4.11
C GLN A 35 2.60 15.99 -5.32
N GLN A 36 3.51 15.04 -5.11
CA GLN A 36 4.48 14.55 -6.11
C GLN A 36 3.97 13.32 -6.86
N GLY A 37 2.92 12.67 -6.36
CA GLY A 37 2.26 11.53 -6.99
C GLY A 37 2.70 10.17 -6.46
N PHE A 38 3.87 10.08 -5.82
CA PHE A 38 4.39 8.83 -5.25
C PHE A 38 5.39 9.06 -4.11
N ALA A 39 5.70 8.00 -3.38
CA ALA A 39 6.76 7.94 -2.38
C ALA A 39 7.34 6.53 -2.25
N TYR A 40 8.60 6.45 -1.82
CA TYR A 40 9.25 5.20 -1.42
C TYR A 40 9.12 5.03 0.08
N LEU A 41 8.61 3.88 0.50
CA LEU A 41 8.49 3.47 1.88
C LEU A 41 9.61 2.47 2.22
N PRO A 42 10.13 2.49 3.46
CA PRO A 42 11.21 1.61 3.88
C PRO A 42 10.77 0.13 3.90
N ALA A 43 11.73 -0.76 4.13
CA ALA A 43 11.47 -2.17 4.38
C ALA A 43 10.50 -2.38 5.55
N GLY A 44 9.74 -3.47 5.51
CA GLY A 44 8.78 -3.78 6.56
C GLY A 44 8.10 -5.13 6.40
N ILE A 45 7.05 -5.31 7.20
CA ILE A 45 6.15 -6.47 7.15
C ILE A 45 4.74 -5.96 6.87
N CYS A 46 4.01 -6.66 6.02
CA CYS A 46 2.59 -6.47 5.81
C CYS A 46 1.83 -7.79 5.92
N MET A 47 0.52 -7.70 6.03
CA MET A 47 -0.36 -8.86 5.97
C MET A 47 -0.91 -9.02 4.56
N SER A 48 -0.90 -10.26 4.09
CA SER A 48 -1.64 -10.65 2.90
C SER A 48 -3.14 -10.78 3.20
N THR A 49 -3.96 -10.75 2.15
CA THR A 49 -5.41 -11.01 2.22
C THR A 49 -5.77 -12.37 2.82
N MET A 50 -4.83 -13.32 2.82
CA MET A 50 -4.98 -14.66 3.43
C MET A 50 -4.52 -14.71 4.90
N GLY A 51 -4.24 -13.55 5.52
CA GLY A 51 -3.80 -13.48 6.92
C GLY A 51 -2.37 -13.95 7.17
N ARG A 52 -1.54 -14.08 6.13
CA ARG A 52 -0.12 -14.44 6.27
C ARG A 52 0.77 -13.20 6.27
N HIS A 53 1.78 -13.18 7.14
CA HIS A 53 2.83 -12.17 7.14
C HIS A 53 3.67 -12.25 5.87
N VAL A 54 4.00 -11.08 5.33
CA VAL A 54 4.84 -10.88 4.14
C VAL A 54 5.89 -9.84 4.48
N SER A 55 7.17 -10.22 4.40
CA SER A 55 8.27 -9.26 4.48
C SER A 55 8.56 -8.67 3.11
N TYR A 56 9.02 -7.43 3.06
CA TYR A 56 9.46 -6.74 1.84
C TYR A 56 10.63 -5.80 2.12
N GLU A 57 11.51 -5.60 1.14
CA GLU A 57 12.68 -4.73 1.29
C GLU A 57 12.38 -3.25 1.01
N GLN A 58 11.38 -2.99 0.18
CA GLN A 58 10.91 -1.65 -0.13
C GLN A 58 9.46 -1.70 -0.59
N ALA A 59 8.68 -0.65 -0.29
CA ALA A 59 7.39 -0.45 -0.95
C ALA A 59 7.36 0.87 -1.71
N ILE A 60 6.69 0.90 -2.84
CA ILE A 60 6.43 2.11 -3.62
C ILE A 60 4.94 2.39 -3.52
N ALA A 61 4.56 3.57 -3.05
CA ALA A 61 3.17 3.98 -2.93
C ALA A 61 2.90 5.14 -3.90
N TRP A 62 1.78 5.09 -4.63
CA TRP A 62 1.39 6.18 -5.53
C TRP A 62 -0.13 6.40 -5.53
N LYS A 63 -0.54 7.63 -5.83
CA LYS A 63 -1.95 7.95 -6.04
C LYS A 63 -2.38 7.50 -7.43
N VAL A 64 -3.51 6.83 -7.51
CA VAL A 64 -4.17 6.49 -8.77
C VAL A 64 -5.25 7.54 -9.02
N LEU A 65 -5.27 8.12 -10.21
CA LEU A 65 -6.21 9.15 -10.59
C LEU A 65 -7.39 8.55 -11.35
N ALA A 66 -8.60 9.03 -11.07
CA ALA A 66 -9.78 8.70 -11.86
C ALA A 66 -9.67 9.35 -13.26
N ALA A 67 -10.19 8.65 -14.28
CA ALA A 67 -10.05 9.06 -15.67
C ALA A 67 -10.70 10.42 -15.99
N GLU A 68 -11.80 10.76 -15.31
CA GLU A 68 -12.66 11.87 -15.73
C GLU A 68 -12.48 13.17 -14.92
N GLU A 69 -11.97 13.09 -13.68
CA GLU A 69 -12.00 14.24 -12.75
C GLU A 69 -10.62 14.63 -12.18
N ASN A 70 -9.53 13.97 -12.58
CA ASN A 70 -8.20 14.12 -11.95
C ASN A 70 -8.24 13.95 -10.41
N ALA A 71 -9.32 13.34 -9.90
CA ALA A 71 -9.53 13.06 -8.49
C ALA A 71 -8.76 11.80 -8.12
N VAL A 72 -8.26 11.74 -6.88
CA VAL A 72 -7.58 10.54 -6.38
C VAL A 72 -8.62 9.44 -6.18
N HIS A 73 -8.49 8.36 -6.95
CA HIS A 73 -9.34 7.17 -6.87
C HIS A 73 -8.94 6.28 -5.69
N CYS A 74 -7.65 5.98 -5.58
CA CYS A 74 -7.09 5.17 -4.49
C CYS A 74 -5.57 5.37 -4.37
N LEU A 75 -4.97 4.73 -3.37
CA LEU A 75 -3.53 4.49 -3.32
C LEU A 75 -3.23 3.07 -3.82
N ALA A 76 -2.18 2.95 -4.61
CA ALA A 76 -1.63 1.67 -5.03
C ALA A 76 -0.23 1.49 -4.44
N PHE A 77 0.14 0.22 -4.25
CA PHE A 77 1.40 -0.19 -3.64
C PHE A 77 2.08 -1.27 -4.48
N SER A 78 3.40 -1.17 -4.61
CA SER A 78 4.26 -2.22 -5.14
C SER A 78 5.29 -2.59 -4.09
N PHE A 79 5.37 -3.88 -3.75
CA PHE A 79 6.31 -4.40 -2.77
C PHE A 79 7.47 -5.06 -3.51
N VAL A 80 8.71 -4.68 -3.18
CA VAL A 80 9.93 -5.15 -3.84
C VAL A 80 10.57 -6.25 -2.98
N ASN A 81 11.06 -7.31 -3.64
CA ASN A 81 11.74 -8.45 -3.02
C ASN A 81 10.97 -9.01 -1.82
N TRP A 82 9.66 -9.18 -2.00
CA TRP A 82 8.80 -9.68 -0.93
C TRP A 82 8.84 -11.20 -0.83
N SER A 83 8.64 -11.72 0.39
CA SER A 83 8.52 -13.15 0.67
C SER A 83 7.50 -13.39 1.78
N PHE A 84 6.88 -14.57 1.78
CA PHE A 84 6.14 -15.00 2.95
C PHE A 84 7.11 -15.33 4.09
N VAL A 85 6.72 -14.96 5.31
CA VAL A 85 7.39 -15.36 6.56
C VAL A 85 6.78 -16.66 7.07
#